data_AF-A0A4Q3YPF8-F1
#
_entry.id   AF-A0A4Q3YPF8-F1
#
_cell.length_a   1.000
_cell.length_b   1.000
_cell.length_c   1.000
_cell.angle_alpha   90.00
_cell.angle_beta   90.00
_cell.angle_gamma   90.00
#
_symmetry.space_group_name_H-M   'P 1'
#
loop_
_entity.id
_entity.type
_entity.pdbx_description
1 polymer ?
#
loop_
_entity_poly.entity_id
_entity_poly.type
_entity_poly.pdbx_seq_one_letter_code
_entity_poly.pdbx_strand_id
1 'polypeptide(L)'
;MLQDLLIERQMKSDEAHTIFALSYEGLSAVTADGKPAQFAIVDEVGKVIASRKHIADAAFHVTRAYRMFLMGKGYLSRPHKG
;
A
#
# COMPACT_ATOMS: atom_id res chain seq x y z
N MET A 1 -10.88 21.61 -20.03
CA MET A 1 -11.70 22.73 -19.51
C MET A 1 -12.86 22.29 -18.62
N LEU A 2 -13.60 21.19 -18.90
CA LEU A 2 -14.60 20.65 -17.94
C LEU A 2 -14.18 19.34 -17.25
N GLN A 3 -13.13 18.65 -17.71
CA GLN A 3 -12.65 17.40 -17.11
C GLN A 3 -11.65 17.63 -15.97
N ASP A 4 -10.96 18.77 -15.96
CA ASP A 4 -9.98 19.14 -14.94
C ASP A 4 -10.65 19.43 -13.58
N LEU A 5 -11.89 19.95 -13.61
CA LEU A 5 -12.71 20.29 -12.43
C LEU A 5 -13.36 19.08 -11.74
N LEU A 6 -13.42 17.91 -12.40
CA LEU A 6 -14.00 16.70 -11.80
C LEU A 6 -12.99 15.93 -10.93
N ILE A 7 -11.70 16.13 -11.17
CA ILE A 7 -10.61 15.53 -10.40
C ILE A 7 -10.38 16.29 -9.08
N GLU A 8 -10.65 17.60 -9.06
CA GLU A 8 -10.46 18.44 -7.85
C GLU A 8 -11.44 18.13 -6.71
N ARG A 9 -12.59 17.48 -6.96
CA ARG A 9 -13.62 17.30 -5.93
C ARG A 9 -13.33 16.17 -4.92
N GLN A 10 -12.35 15.31 -5.16
CA GLN A 10 -12.12 14.13 -4.33
C GLN A 10 -10.68 14.00 -3.80
N MET A 11 -9.99 15.11 -3.53
CA MET A 11 -8.77 15.11 -2.70
C MET A 11 -8.85 16.17 -1.60
N LYS A 12 -9.95 16.20 -0.85
CA LYS A 12 -10.03 17.01 0.37
C LYS A 12 -9.90 16.14 1.60
N SER A 13 -8.65 15.81 1.91
CA SER A 13 -8.15 15.72 3.29
C SER A 13 -6.63 15.89 3.20
N ASP A 14 -6.17 17.14 3.28
CA ASP A 14 -4.76 17.50 3.53
C ASP A 14 -4.41 17.18 5.00
N GLU A 15 -4.92 16.07 5.47
CA GLU A 15 -4.84 15.58 6.84
C GLU A 15 -3.74 14.52 6.84
N ALA A 16 -2.68 14.78 7.59
CA ALA A 16 -1.52 13.91 7.64
C ALA A 16 -1.93 12.51 8.12
N HIS A 17 -2.03 11.56 7.21
CA HIS A 17 -2.17 10.15 7.53
C HIS A 17 -0.80 9.56 7.85
N THR A 18 -0.73 8.71 8.88
CA THR A 18 0.53 8.09 9.27
C THR A 18 0.55 6.63 8.86
N ILE A 19 1.57 6.23 8.11
CA ILE A 19 1.83 4.85 7.72
C ILE A 19 3.04 4.34 8.50
N PHE A 20 2.89 3.18 9.13
CA PHE A 20 3.97 2.50 9.84
C PHE A 20 4.35 1.22 9.12
N ALA A 21 5.65 0.93 9.09
CA ALA A 21 6.20 -0.31 8.56
C ALA A 21 7.12 -0.95 9.60
N LEU A 22 6.71 -2.08 10.15
CA LEU A 22 7.49 -2.84 11.12
C LEU A 22 7.98 -4.13 10.48
N SER A 23 9.28 -4.41 10.59
CA SER A 23 9.94 -5.51 9.86
C SER A 23 9.36 -6.90 10.16
N TYR A 24 8.73 -7.08 11.31
CA TYR A 24 8.12 -8.34 11.75
C TYR A 24 6.58 -8.28 11.84
N GLU A 25 5.99 -7.09 11.78
CA GLU A 25 4.54 -6.87 11.98
C GLU A 25 3.82 -6.43 10.70
N GLY A 26 4.54 -5.96 9.68
CA GLY A 26 3.95 -5.59 8.39
C GLY A 26 3.69 -4.09 8.27
N LEU A 27 2.69 -3.74 7.45
CA LEU A 27 2.22 -2.37 7.25
C LEU A 27 0.96 -2.10 8.07
N SER A 28 0.92 -0.98 8.76
CA SER A 28 -0.28 -0.45 9.41
C SER A 28 -0.45 1.03 9.08
N ALA A 29 -1.67 1.53 9.23
CA ALA A 29 -1.98 2.92 8.94
C ALA A 29 -3.00 3.45 9.94
N VAL A 30 -2.92 4.75 10.22
CA VAL A 30 -3.90 5.49 11.00
C VAL A 30 -4.35 6.74 10.22
N THR A 31 -5.64 7.04 10.32
CA THR A 31 -6.21 8.31 9.85
C THR A 31 -5.61 9.48 10.65
N ALA A 32 -5.78 10.71 10.17
CA ALA A 32 -5.26 11.88 10.89
C ALA A 32 -5.91 12.06 12.28
N ASP A 33 -7.16 11.59 12.43
CA ASP A 33 -7.85 11.47 13.73
C ASP A 33 -7.26 10.40 14.67
N GLY A 34 -6.22 9.67 14.25
CA GLY A 34 -5.64 8.56 15.01
C GLY A 34 -6.45 7.26 14.97
N LYS A 35 -7.55 7.21 14.20
CA LYS A 35 -8.36 5.98 14.06
C LYS A 35 -7.66 4.96 13.15
N PRO A 36 -7.78 3.65 13.41
CA PRO A 36 -7.21 2.61 12.56
C PRO A 36 -7.70 2.74 11.11
N ALA A 37 -6.76 2.70 10.16
CA ALA A 37 -7.04 2.72 8.73
C ALA A 37 -6.72 1.36 8.09
N GLN A 38 -7.32 1.10 6.92
CA GLN A 38 -7.08 -0.11 6.13
C GLN A 38 -6.54 0.25 4.76
N PHE A 39 -5.67 -0.61 4.24
CA PHE A 39 -5.20 -0.50 2.86
C PHE A 39 -6.26 -1.00 1.88
N ALA A 40 -6.30 -0.35 0.72
CA ALA A 40 -7.21 -0.65 -0.37
C ALA A 40 -6.52 -0.44 -1.72
N ILE A 41 -6.90 -1.25 -2.70
CA ILE A 41 -6.62 -1.00 -4.12
C ILE A 41 -7.81 -0.23 -4.67
N VAL A 42 -7.51 0.88 -5.32
CA VAL A 42 -8.48 1.79 -5.92
C VAL A 42 -8.25 1.80 -7.43
N ASP A 43 -9.32 1.68 -8.21
CA ASP A 43 -9.23 1.83 -9.67
C ASP A 43 -9.12 3.31 -10.09
N GLU A 44 -8.98 3.53 -11.39
CA GLU A 44 -8.83 4.87 -11.99
C GLU A 44 -10.02 5.80 -11.74
N VAL A 45 -11.18 5.26 -11.36
CA VAL A 45 -12.43 6.03 -11.11
C VAL A 45 -12.65 6.24 -9.61
N GLY A 46 -11.71 5.81 -8.76
CA GLY A 46 -11.82 5.97 -7.30
C GLY A 46 -12.61 4.85 -6.62
N LYS A 47 -12.97 3.78 -7.31
CA LYS A 47 -13.69 2.65 -6.71
C LYS A 47 -12.71 1.71 -6.03
N VAL A 48 -13.02 1.33 -4.79
CA VAL A 48 -12.28 0.28 -4.07
C VAL A 48 -12.57 -1.06 -4.71
N ILE A 49 -11.56 -1.67 -5.32
CA ILE A 49 -11.66 -3.01 -5.94
C ILE A 49 -11.19 -4.13 -5.01
N ALA A 50 -10.35 -3.80 -4.02
CA ALA A 50 -9.96 -4.72 -2.96
C ALA A 50 -9.55 -3.94 -1.71
N SER A 51 -9.78 -4.48 -0.52
CA SER A 51 -9.38 -3.87 0.75
C SER A 51 -9.14 -4.93 1.82
N ARG A 52 -8.61 -4.51 2.98
CA ARG A 52 -8.27 -5.31 4.19
C ARG A 52 -6.82 -5.77 4.26
N LYS A 53 -6.51 -6.51 5.33
CA LYS A 53 -5.17 -6.95 5.74
C LYS A 53 -4.33 -7.56 4.62
N HIS A 54 -4.91 -8.39 3.77
CA HIS A 54 -4.17 -9.04 2.68
C HIS A 54 -3.53 -8.04 1.68
N ILE A 55 -4.11 -6.84 1.51
CA ILE A 55 -3.52 -5.77 0.69
C ILE A 55 -2.30 -5.17 1.38
N ALA A 56 -2.37 -4.96 2.70
CA ALA A 56 -1.24 -4.50 3.50
C ALA A 56 -0.08 -5.52 3.46
N ASP A 57 -0.41 -6.81 3.59
CA ASP A 57 0.57 -7.90 3.53
C ASP A 57 1.24 -7.98 2.15
N ALA A 58 0.47 -7.83 1.06
CA ALA A 58 1.00 -7.82 -0.30
C ALA A 58 1.96 -6.63 -0.52
N ALA A 59 1.56 -5.43 -0.13
CA ALA A 59 2.41 -4.23 -0.22
C ALA A 59 3.69 -4.40 0.63
N PHE A 60 3.58 -4.97 1.83
CA PHE A 60 4.73 -5.26 2.69
C PHE A 60 5.69 -6.29 2.08
N HIS A 61 5.17 -7.33 1.43
CA HIS A 61 6.02 -8.33 0.79
C HIS A 61 6.83 -7.74 -0.37
N VAL A 62 6.27 -6.82 -1.15
CA VAL A 62 7.00 -6.13 -2.23
C VAL A 62 8.12 -5.26 -1.67
N THR A 63 7.86 -4.48 -0.62
CA THR A 63 8.92 -3.66 0.02
C THR A 63 10.00 -4.53 0.64
N ARG A 64 9.63 -5.66 1.25
CA ARG A 64 10.59 -6.63 1.80
C ARG A 64 11.44 -7.27 0.71
N ALA A 65 10.85 -7.64 -0.43
CA ALA A 65 11.58 -8.20 -1.57
C ALA A 65 12.62 -7.19 -2.11
N TYR A 66 12.23 -5.92 -2.25
CA TYR A 66 13.15 -4.85 -2.64
C TYR A 66 14.28 -4.66 -1.62
N ARG A 67 13.96 -4.64 -0.32
CA ARG A 67 14.98 -4.57 0.74
C ARG A 67 15.95 -5.76 0.69
N MET A 68 15.45 -6.98 0.50
CA MET A 68 16.29 -8.17 0.37
C MET A 68 17.19 -8.13 -0.85
N PHE A 69 16.69 -7.62 -1.98
CA PHE A 69 17.49 -7.34 -3.17
C PHE A 69 18.63 -6.36 -2.86
N LEU A 70 18.33 -5.22 -2.23
CA LEU A 70 19.35 -4.22 -1.85
C LEU A 70 20.39 -4.77 -0.87
N MET A 71 20.00 -5.68 0.02
CA MET A 71 20.92 -6.34 0.96
C MET A 71 21.74 -7.47 0.31
N GLY A 72 21.62 -7.72 -1.00
CA GLY A 72 22.27 -8.85 -1.68
C GLY A 72 21.75 -10.22 -1.24
N LYS A 73 20.60 -10.26 -0.54
CA LYS A 73 19.94 -11.48 -0.03
C LYS A 73 18.78 -11.94 -0.92
N GLY A 74 18.66 -11.34 -2.11
CA GLY A 74 17.61 -11.64 -3.08
C GLY A 74 17.82 -13.01 -3.72
N TYR A 75 17.40 -14.08 -3.04
CA TYR A 75 17.29 -15.39 -3.66
C TYR A 75 16.13 -15.35 -4.66
N LEU A 76 16.43 -15.12 -5.93
CA LEU A 76 15.61 -15.65 -7.01
C LEU A 76 15.68 -17.17 -6.87
N SER A 77 14.76 -17.76 -6.11
CA SER A 77 14.64 -19.21 -6.05
C SER A 77 14.23 -19.68 -7.45
N ARG A 78 15.18 -20.29 -8.16
CA ARG A 78 14.92 -21.08 -9.36
C ARG A 78 13.80 -22.07 -9.02
N PRO A 79 12.70 -22.15 -9.80
CA PRO A 79 11.68 -23.16 -9.54
C PRO A 79 12.33 -24.54 -9.71
N HIS A 80 12.37 -25.30 -8.62
CA HIS A 80 12.73 -26.72 -8.64
C HIS A 80 11.56 -27.47 -9.29
N LYS A 81 11.76 -27.96 -10.52
CA LYS A 81 10.96 -29.07 -11.05
C LYS A 81 11.65 -30.36 -10.61
N GLY A 82 10.95 -31.12 -9.79
CA GLY A 82 11.22 -32.49 -9.38
C GLY A 82 9.89 -33.14 -9.06
#